data_AF-A0A7Y3AP96-F1
#
_entry.id   AF-A0A7Y3AP96-F1
#
_cell.length_a   1.000
_cell.length_b   1.000
_cell.length_c   1.000
_cell.angle_alpha   90.00
_cell.angle_beta   90.00
_cell.angle_gamma   90.00
#
_symmetry.space_group_name_H-M   'P 1'
#
loop_
_entity.id
_entity.type
_entity.pdbx_description
1 polymer ?
#
loop_
_entity_poly.entity_id
_entity_poly.type
_entity_poly.pdbx_seq_one_letter_code
_entity_poly.pdbx_strand_id
1 'polypeptide(L)'
;MKKALLITLLLAFAAGTAFAQNQNGPGGKNGPGAGPGAGTDTRIERMTEQLGLDEVQVTQITAILEASAALRAEEQEQFRQIMSDIRDNTKTEILSVLTAEQLALHAELEQKREEFRRALEDVRAHRGFGEGRGKGDCSQQ
;
A
#
# COMPACT_ATOMS: atom_id res chain seq x y z
N MET A 1 -9.52 -48.90 -15.39
CA MET A 1 -10.91 -48.62 -15.83
C MET A 1 -11.85 -48.87 -14.65
N LYS A 2 -12.95 -48.10 -14.52
CA LYS A 2 -13.68 -47.74 -13.27
C LYS A 2 -13.10 -46.41 -12.76
N LYS A 3 -13.78 -45.27 -12.87
CA LYS A 3 -15.05 -44.96 -12.24
C LYS A 3 -15.79 -43.93 -13.10
N ALA A 4 -16.82 -44.39 -13.80
CA ALA A 4 -17.85 -43.51 -14.30
C ALA A 4 -18.94 -43.42 -13.22
N LEU A 5 -19.58 -42.24 -13.17
CA LEU A 5 -20.89 -41.96 -12.58
C LEU A 5 -20.93 -41.83 -11.05
N LEU A 6 -21.15 -40.60 -10.56
CA LEU A 6 -22.44 -40.18 -9.99
C LEU A 6 -22.33 -38.73 -9.45
N ILE A 7 -22.73 -37.79 -10.29
CA ILE A 7 -23.22 -36.47 -9.89
C ILE A 7 -24.65 -36.69 -9.39
N THR A 8 -24.96 -36.31 -8.15
CA THR A 8 -26.20 -35.67 -7.65
C THR A 8 -26.45 -35.99 -6.17
N LEU A 9 -26.03 -35.11 -5.27
CA LEU A 9 -26.73 -34.90 -4.01
C LEU A 9 -26.69 -33.40 -3.67
N LEU A 10 -27.65 -32.69 -4.27
CA LEU A 10 -28.01 -31.31 -3.99
C LEU A 10 -28.83 -31.25 -2.69
N LEU A 11 -28.61 -30.17 -1.93
CA LEU A 11 -29.59 -29.48 -1.07
C LEU A 11 -30.04 -30.15 0.22
N ALA A 12 -29.37 -29.81 1.32
CA ALA A 12 -30.03 -29.29 2.54
C ALA A 12 -29.00 -28.84 3.59
N PHE A 13 -28.56 -27.59 3.52
CA PHE A 13 -28.15 -26.87 4.73
C PHE A 13 -28.44 -25.37 4.54
N ALA A 14 -29.74 -25.06 4.49
CA ALA A 14 -30.24 -23.70 4.63
C ALA A 14 -30.64 -23.50 6.09
N ALA A 15 -29.76 -22.86 6.88
CA ALA A 15 -30.09 -22.08 8.07
C ALA A 15 -28.80 -21.45 8.65
N GLY A 16 -28.15 -20.59 7.87
CA GLY A 16 -27.11 -19.69 8.35
C GLY A 16 -27.63 -18.27 8.27
N THR A 17 -27.86 -17.65 9.42
CA THR A 17 -28.37 -16.29 9.59
C THR A 17 -27.72 -15.30 8.63
N ALA A 18 -28.56 -14.55 7.92
CA ALA A 18 -28.15 -13.39 7.15
C ALA A 18 -27.57 -12.32 8.09
N PHE A 19 -26.26 -12.36 8.33
CA PHE A 19 -25.53 -11.16 8.69
C PHE A 19 -25.39 -10.32 7.42
N ALA A 20 -26.20 -9.29 7.34
CA ALA A 20 -25.94 -8.16 6.46
C ALA A 20 -24.58 -7.55 6.87
N GLN A 21 -23.50 -7.96 6.19
CA GLN A 21 -22.28 -7.15 6.16
C GLN A 21 -22.57 -5.91 5.31
N ASN A 22 -23.22 -4.94 5.94
CA ASN A 22 -22.99 -3.55 5.62
C ASN A 22 -21.54 -3.24 5.97
N GLN A 23 -20.65 -3.46 5.01
CA GLN A 23 -19.23 -3.11 5.14
C GLN A 23 -18.77 -2.32 3.92
N ASN A 24 -19.60 -1.37 3.48
CA ASN A 24 -19.15 -0.19 2.77
C ASN A 24 -19.17 0.98 3.76
N GLY A 25 -18.29 0.90 4.77
CA GLY A 25 -17.93 2.07 5.55
C GLY A 25 -17.20 3.08 4.64
N PRO A 26 -17.43 4.39 4.80
CA PRO A 26 -16.84 5.41 3.94
C PRO A 26 -15.32 5.25 3.96
N GLY A 27 -14.75 5.13 2.75
CA GLY A 27 -13.32 4.95 2.53
C GLY A 27 -12.50 5.86 3.43
N GLY A 28 -11.69 5.23 4.28
CA GLY A 28 -10.72 5.92 5.11
C GLY A 28 -9.87 6.80 4.22
N LYS A 29 -9.95 8.11 4.46
CA LYS A 29 -9.04 9.12 3.93
C LYS A 29 -7.64 8.84 4.44
N ASN A 30 -6.95 7.88 3.84
CA ASN A 30 -5.50 7.81 3.90
C ASN A 30 -4.98 8.88 2.94
N GLY A 31 -4.86 10.10 3.47
CA GLY A 31 -4.25 11.21 2.76
C GLY A 31 -2.79 10.91 2.38
N PRO A 32 -2.23 11.65 1.42
CA PRO A 32 -0.91 11.35 0.89
C PRO A 32 0.17 11.69 1.92
N GLY A 33 0.98 10.70 2.29
CA GLY A 33 2.39 10.90 2.67
C GLY A 33 2.64 11.59 4.01
N ALA A 34 2.36 10.91 5.13
CA ALA A 34 3.16 11.15 6.31
C ALA A 34 4.51 10.44 6.09
N GLY A 35 5.57 11.22 5.85
CA GLY A 35 6.93 10.69 5.75
C GLY A 35 7.37 9.96 7.02
N PRO A 36 8.50 9.23 6.98
CA PRO A 36 9.04 8.56 8.16
C PRO A 36 9.30 9.63 9.24
N GLY A 37 8.52 9.61 10.32
CA GLY A 37 8.65 10.55 11.44
C GLY A 37 7.51 11.58 11.60
N ALA A 38 6.74 11.90 10.54
CA ALA A 38 5.67 12.92 10.64
C ALA A 38 4.53 12.54 11.61
N GLY A 39 4.44 11.25 11.98
CA GLY A 39 3.48 10.75 12.98
C GLY A 39 4.07 10.50 14.37
N THR A 40 5.39 10.64 14.56
CA THR A 40 6.04 10.33 15.84
C THR A 40 5.82 11.46 16.85
N ASP A 41 6.09 12.71 16.44
CA ASP A 41 5.97 13.88 17.32
C ASP A 41 4.52 14.13 17.73
N THR A 42 3.59 14.08 16.76
CA THR A 42 2.15 14.22 17.01
C THR A 42 1.57 13.09 17.88
N ARG A 43 2.22 11.92 17.90
CA ARG A 43 1.85 10.81 18.77
C ARG A 43 2.37 11.01 20.19
N ILE A 44 3.62 11.47 20.33
CA ILE A 44 4.22 11.75 21.63
C ILE A 44 3.47 12.88 22.32
N GLU A 45 3.19 13.98 21.61
CA GLU A 45 2.42 15.12 22.12
C GLU A 45 1.07 14.68 22.71
N ARG A 46 0.30 13.89 21.95
CA ARG A 46 -0.95 13.30 22.46
C ARG A 46 -0.77 12.41 23.67
N MET A 47 0.29 11.59 23.72
CA MET A 47 0.56 10.72 24.87
C MET A 47 0.94 11.55 26.09
N THR A 48 1.72 12.61 25.92
CA THR A 48 2.09 13.55 26.97
C THR A 48 0.86 14.23 27.56
N GLU A 49 -0.04 14.74 26.72
CA GLU A 49 -1.28 15.37 27.16
C GLU A 49 -2.23 14.40 27.87
N GLN A 50 -2.39 13.19 27.33
CA GLN A 50 -3.38 12.22 27.84
C GLN A 50 -2.91 11.50 29.10
N LEU A 51 -1.60 11.30 29.26
CA LEU A 51 -1.02 10.48 30.32
C LEU A 51 -0.21 11.30 31.32
N GLY A 52 0.00 12.60 31.07
CA GLY A 52 0.80 13.48 31.93
C GLY A 52 2.26 13.05 31.99
N LEU A 53 2.85 12.75 30.82
CA LEU A 53 4.22 12.25 30.76
C LEU A 53 5.23 13.33 31.19
N ASP A 54 6.24 12.92 31.95
CA ASP A 54 7.38 13.77 32.27
C ASP A 54 8.45 13.78 31.16
N GLU A 55 9.42 14.69 31.24
CA GLU A 55 10.47 14.84 30.23
C GLU A 55 11.34 13.58 30.06
N VAL A 56 11.55 12.83 31.15
CA VAL A 56 12.35 11.59 31.12
C VAL A 56 11.58 10.52 30.36
N GLN A 57 10.29 10.38 30.61
CA GLN A 57 9.39 9.46 29.91
C GLN A 57 9.26 9.82 28.43
N VAL A 58 9.09 11.10 28.10
CA VAL A 58 9.05 11.58 26.71
C VAL A 58 10.33 11.21 25.97
N THR A 59 11.49 11.43 26.58
CA THR A 59 12.78 11.09 25.99
C THR A 59 12.91 9.59 25.73
N GLN A 60 12.51 8.75 26.70
CA GLN A 60 12.54 7.29 26.54
C GLN A 60 11.59 6.80 25.45
N ILE A 61 10.37 7.32 25.41
CA ILE A 61 9.37 6.95 24.39
C ILE A 61 9.83 7.38 23.00
N THR A 62 10.43 8.57 22.87
CA THR A 62 11.01 9.04 21.61
C THR A 62 12.04 8.06 21.08
N ALA A 63 13.01 7.66 21.92
CA ALA A 63 14.03 6.69 21.54
C ALA A 63 13.44 5.33 21.12
N ILE A 64 12.39 4.86 21.80
CA ILE A 64 11.68 3.62 21.44
C ILE A 64 11.02 3.74 20.06
N LEU A 65 10.36 4.86 19.78
CA LEU A 65 9.66 5.08 18.52
C LEU A 65 10.62 5.24 17.35
N GLU A 66 11.75 5.91 17.54
CA GLU A 66 12.83 6.02 16.56
C GLU A 66 13.45 4.64 16.25
N ALA A 67 13.81 3.87 17.27
CA ALA A 67 14.32 2.51 17.09
C ALA A 67 13.31 1.62 16.35
N SER A 68 12.02 1.71 16.70
CA SER A 68 10.95 1.01 15.99
C SER A 68 10.78 1.47 14.54
N ALA A 69 10.97 2.76 14.26
CA ALA A 69 10.89 3.29 12.90
C ALA A 69 12.07 2.79 12.04
N ALA A 70 13.27 2.72 12.61
CA ALA A 70 14.45 2.19 11.93
C ALA A 70 14.27 0.71 11.58
N LEU A 71 13.81 -0.13 12.51
CA LEU A 71 13.53 -1.54 12.25
C LEU A 71 12.48 -1.74 11.15
N ARG A 72 11.40 -0.95 11.18
CA ARG A 72 10.38 -0.99 10.13
C ARG A 72 10.93 -0.58 8.77
N ALA A 73 11.80 0.43 8.71
CA ALA A 73 12.42 0.86 7.47
C ALA A 73 13.33 -0.22 6.88
N GLU A 74 14.09 -0.91 7.73
CA GLU A 74 14.94 -2.03 7.34
C GLU A 74 14.11 -3.21 6.82
N GLU A 75 13.09 -3.65 7.57
CA GLU A 75 12.19 -4.73 7.16
C GLU A 75 11.50 -4.39 5.83
N GLN A 76 11.06 -3.14 5.67
CA GLN A 76 10.43 -2.70 4.44
C GLN A 76 11.40 -2.74 3.25
N GLU A 77 12.68 -2.41 3.44
CA GLU A 77 13.70 -2.52 2.40
C GLU A 77 13.96 -3.98 2.03
N GLN A 78 14.14 -4.86 3.01
CA GLN A 78 14.31 -6.29 2.77
C GLN A 78 13.11 -6.88 2.03
N PHE A 79 11.89 -6.53 2.46
CA PHE A 79 10.67 -6.96 1.79
C PHE A 79 10.56 -6.43 0.35
N ARG A 80 10.96 -5.17 0.11
CA ARG A 80 11.02 -4.61 -1.25
C ARG A 80 11.94 -5.42 -2.15
N GLN A 81 13.11 -5.80 -1.67
CA GLN A 81 14.09 -6.59 -2.41
C GLN A 81 13.54 -7.98 -2.73
N ILE A 82 13.06 -8.71 -1.71
CA ILE A 82 12.46 -10.05 -1.89
C ILE A 82 11.32 -10.00 -2.92
N MET A 83 10.44 -9.00 -2.83
CA MET A 83 9.33 -8.87 -3.77
C MET A 83 9.79 -8.44 -5.16
N SER A 84 10.93 -7.76 -5.30
CA SER A 84 11.54 -7.48 -6.61
C SER A 84 12.04 -8.78 -7.23
N ASP A 85 12.80 -9.56 -6.49
CA ASP A 85 13.38 -10.83 -6.96
C ASP A 85 12.29 -11.83 -7.38
N ILE A 86 11.23 -11.96 -6.57
CA ILE A 86 10.08 -12.80 -6.94
C ILE A 86 9.46 -12.34 -8.26
N ARG A 87 9.28 -11.03 -8.45
CA ARG A 87 8.70 -10.48 -9.69
C ARG A 87 9.59 -10.76 -10.89
N ASP A 88 10.90 -10.56 -10.77
CA ASP A 88 11.86 -10.75 -11.87
C ASP A 88 12.00 -12.23 -12.24
N ASN A 89 12.06 -13.11 -11.25
CA ASN A 89 12.09 -14.57 -11.47
C ASN A 89 10.79 -15.04 -12.13
N THR A 90 9.64 -14.64 -11.58
CA THR A 90 8.33 -15.00 -12.16
C THR A 90 8.19 -14.47 -13.58
N LYS A 91 8.64 -13.24 -13.86
CA LYS A 91 8.64 -12.68 -15.21
C LYS A 91 9.50 -13.52 -16.15
N THR A 92 10.70 -13.92 -15.72
CA THR A 92 11.60 -14.76 -16.52
C THR A 92 10.96 -16.11 -16.85
N GLU A 93 10.36 -16.77 -15.87
CA GLU A 93 9.64 -18.04 -16.06
C GLU A 93 8.47 -17.88 -17.04
N ILE A 94 7.66 -16.82 -16.90
CA ILE A 94 6.56 -16.53 -17.82
C ILE A 94 7.09 -16.30 -19.23
N LEU A 95 8.14 -15.50 -19.42
CA LEU A 95 8.69 -15.21 -20.75
C LEU A 95 9.24 -16.48 -21.40
N SER A 96 9.76 -17.44 -20.63
CA SER A 96 10.33 -18.69 -21.15
C SER A 96 9.30 -19.62 -21.80
N VAL A 97 8.02 -19.49 -21.46
CA VAL A 97 6.94 -20.34 -22.01
C VAL A 97 6.19 -19.67 -23.16
N LEU A 98 6.49 -18.41 -23.48
CA LEU A 98 5.85 -17.68 -24.57
C LEU A 98 6.41 -18.11 -25.93
N THR A 99 5.56 -18.08 -26.95
CA THR A 99 6.01 -18.21 -28.35
C THR A 99 6.73 -16.94 -28.81
N ALA A 100 7.47 -17.04 -29.91
CA ALA A 100 8.17 -15.88 -30.50
C ALA A 100 7.22 -14.71 -30.83
N GLU A 101 6.03 -15.01 -31.36
CA GLU A 101 5.02 -14.00 -31.67
C GLU A 101 4.48 -13.33 -30.40
N GLN A 102 4.24 -14.11 -29.34
CA GLN A 102 3.78 -13.58 -28.04
C GLN A 102 4.86 -12.73 -27.35
N LEU A 103 6.13 -13.11 -27.46
CA LEU A 103 7.26 -12.32 -26.95
C LEU A 103 7.36 -10.96 -27.65
N ALA A 104 7.16 -10.92 -28.97
CA ALA A 104 7.16 -9.67 -29.72
C ALA A 104 6.03 -8.74 -29.27
N LEU A 105 4.81 -9.26 -29.10
CA LEU A 105 3.69 -8.49 -28.58
C LEU A 105 3.94 -7.98 -27.15
N HIS A 106 4.52 -8.83 -26.29
CA HIS A 106 4.86 -8.44 -24.92
C HIS A 106 5.89 -7.30 -24.89
N ALA A 107 6.90 -7.33 -25.76
CA ALA A 107 7.89 -6.26 -25.87
C ALA A 107 7.26 -4.92 -26.27
N GLU A 108 6.30 -4.94 -27.20
CA GLU A 108 5.57 -3.73 -27.61
C GLU A 108 4.73 -3.15 -26.46
N LEU A 109 4.07 -4.01 -25.68
CA LEU A 109 3.29 -3.59 -24.51
C LEU A 109 4.16 -2.96 -23.43
N GLU A 110 5.36 -3.50 -23.19
CA GLU A 110 6.31 -2.93 -22.23
C GLU A 110 6.81 -1.55 -22.67
N GLN A 111 7.06 -1.34 -23.98
CA GLN A 111 7.41 -0.03 -24.51
C GLN A 111 6.29 1.00 -24.28
N LYS A 112 5.03 0.63 -24.60
CA LYS A 112 3.87 1.50 -24.36
C LYS A 112 3.71 1.87 -22.89
N ARG A 113 3.95 0.93 -21.97
CA ARG A 113 3.92 1.18 -20.53
C ARG A 113 4.98 2.17 -20.09
N GLU A 114 6.20 2.04 -20.63
CA GLU A 114 7.32 2.92 -20.32
C GLU A 114 7.08 4.34 -20.86
N GLU A 115 6.56 4.47 -22.09
CA GLU A 115 6.16 5.77 -22.65
C GLU A 115 5.09 6.44 -21.81
N PHE A 116 4.06 5.68 -21.41
CA PHE A 116 3.01 6.20 -20.54
C PHE A 116 3.54 6.63 -19.17
N ARG A 117 4.46 5.85 -18.58
CA ARG A 117 5.13 6.19 -17.33
C ARG A 117 5.88 7.51 -17.45
N ARG A 118 6.70 7.67 -18.50
CA ARG A 118 7.44 8.91 -18.76
C ARG A 118 6.52 10.10 -18.97
N ALA A 119 5.43 9.93 -19.73
CA ALA A 119 4.43 10.98 -19.91
C ALA A 119 3.78 11.39 -18.58
N LEU A 120 3.53 10.43 -17.68
CA LEU A 120 3.00 10.72 -16.35
C LEU A 120 4.03 11.44 -15.46
N GLU A 121 5.30 11.05 -15.53
CA GLU A 121 6.40 11.72 -14.84
C GLU A 121 6.58 13.15 -15.32
N ASP A 122 6.49 13.38 -16.63
CA ASP A 122 6.53 14.70 -17.26
C ASP A 122 5.36 15.57 -16.80
N VAL A 123 4.13 15.03 -16.81
CA VAL A 123 2.96 15.72 -16.26
C VAL A 123 3.13 16.01 -14.77
N ARG A 124 3.74 15.11 -13.99
CA ARG A 124 4.00 15.33 -12.56
C ARG A 124 5.03 16.44 -12.35
N ALA A 125 6.07 16.49 -13.18
CA ALA A 125 7.10 17.53 -13.16
C ALA A 125 6.53 18.90 -13.58
N HIS A 126 5.67 18.94 -14.61
CA HIS A 126 5.10 20.17 -15.15
C HIS A 126 3.87 20.69 -14.39
N ARG A 127 3.06 19.82 -13.79
CA ARG A 127 1.85 20.23 -13.06
C ARG A 127 2.14 20.86 -11.69
N GLY A 128 3.39 20.85 -11.21
CA GLY A 128 3.73 21.54 -9.97
C GLY A 128 2.79 21.18 -8.82
N PHE A 129 2.60 19.88 -8.54
CA PHE A 129 1.88 19.44 -7.34
C PHE A 129 2.73 19.69 -6.09
N GLY A 130 2.96 20.98 -5.80
CA GLY A 130 3.92 21.48 -4.83
C GLY A 130 3.77 22.96 -4.48
N GLU A 131 2.65 23.64 -4.80
CA GLU A 131 2.34 24.96 -4.24
C GLU A 131 0.86 25.07 -3.84
N GLY A 132 0.62 25.33 -2.55
CA GLY A 132 -0.56 26.05 -2.05
C GLY A 132 -1.93 25.35 -2.09
N ARG A 133 -2.22 24.47 -1.12
CA ARG A 133 -3.56 24.55 -0.49
C ARG A 133 -3.48 25.63 0.57
N GLY A 134 -4.06 26.78 0.23
CA GLY A 134 -3.91 28.04 0.96
C GLY A 134 -4.22 27.95 2.44
N LYS A 135 -3.43 28.71 3.20
CA LYS A 135 -3.94 29.50 4.32
C LYS A 135 -5.19 30.24 3.83
N GLY A 136 -6.37 29.68 4.07
CA GLY A 136 -7.59 30.46 4.12
C GLY A 136 -7.66 31.04 5.52
N ASP A 137 -7.47 32.35 5.64
CA ASP A 137 -7.81 33.11 6.83
C ASP A 137 -9.27 32.84 7.21
N CYS A 138 -9.49 31.99 8.20
CA CYS A 138 -10.74 31.95 8.96
C CYS A 138 -10.54 32.75 10.26
N SER A 139 -10.22 34.04 10.13
CA SER A 139 -10.26 34.99 11.25
C SER A 139 -10.37 36.43 10.75
N GLN A 140 -11.44 36.75 10.03
CA GLN A 140 -12.03 38.11 9.98
C GLN A 140 -13.51 38.03 9.62
N GLN A 141 -14.36 37.83 10.64
CA GLN A 141 -15.57 38.60 10.94
C GLN A 141 -16.32 37.96 12.11
#